data_AF-A0A0E9NBW8-F1
#
_entry.id   AF-A0A0E9NBW8-F1
#
_cell.length_a   1.000
_cell.length_b   1.000
_cell.length_c   1.000
_cell.angle_alpha   90.00
_cell.angle_beta   90.00
_cell.angle_gamma   90.00
#
_symmetry.space_group_name_H-M   'P 1'
#
loop_
_entity.id
_entity.type
_entity.pdbx_description
1 polymer ?
#
loop_
_entity_poly.entity_id
_entity_poly.type
_entity_poly.pdbx_seq_one_letter_code
_entity_poly.pdbx_strand_id
1 'polypeptide(L)'
;MDDAYGKRGTIMRRNSEMSTDQLILYHYPPSPWAQKITNFLAVSGTSYTECKQPMVMPRSDLSLLGISYRRIPLIAVGKDVYCDTRLILDRLVGGMGQVPVEGVKDLDRWRANAGLARGLEFWSGTKIFPIAPLTFPPSFPIFKNKQFLKDREAFSGRSWQPEHLAKVRPGALAEFKAYVDIIENEVLADGRDWVLGTENCGMGDVQLSWVVDWVINGLGATKGLIDQDTHPKTCAWLSRFRKAVTDGTATIKRTSIKGEEAKAKILASNTFADVQHDKNDPQLGDCVGQDVSVVPEDTGRSHPQVGKLVAANSGEVVVEVQVPSGEGAIRVHFPRIGFRVVKGGKDAKLKAFRLPRYTPAAPAFLTESRKTEPWFSWQRAGGGHRAASSSRAHNRKFTSSSPPNPTTPQRRRARKSTRLQDANNHGVYVTARAKPKTRKPLP
;
A
#
# COMPACT_ATOMS: atom_id res chain seq x y z
N MET A 1 -31.79 -12.07 63.52
CA MET A 1 -32.06 -12.01 62.08
C MET A 1 -30.84 -11.33 61.50
N ASP A 2 -29.97 -12.18 60.96
CA ASP A 2 -28.54 -11.97 60.97
C ASP A 2 -28.02 -11.24 59.74
N ASP A 3 -26.85 -10.65 59.93
CA ASP A 3 -26.01 -9.96 58.96
C ASP A 3 -25.80 -10.75 57.66
N ALA A 4 -26.02 -10.08 56.53
CA ALA A 4 -25.58 -10.56 55.21
C ALA A 4 -25.06 -9.42 54.34
N TYR A 5 -23.99 -8.77 54.79
CA TYR A 5 -23.10 -7.98 53.94
C TYR A 5 -21.74 -8.69 53.87
N GLY A 6 -21.47 -9.40 52.78
CA GLY A 6 -20.16 -10.01 52.60
C GLY A 6 -20.08 -11.04 51.48
N LYS A 7 -19.60 -10.60 50.31
CA LYS A 7 -18.61 -11.27 49.43
C LYS A 7 -18.76 -10.72 48.00
N ARG A 8 -18.20 -9.52 47.79
CA ARG A 8 -17.72 -9.15 46.45
C ARG A 8 -16.50 -10.05 46.20
N GLY A 9 -16.66 -11.01 45.31
CA GLY A 9 -15.54 -11.80 44.80
C GLY A 9 -14.55 -10.86 44.14
N THR A 10 -13.42 -10.65 44.80
CA THR A 10 -12.23 -10.07 44.21
C THR A 10 -11.85 -10.93 43.01
N ILE A 11 -12.14 -10.45 41.80
CA ILE A 11 -11.53 -10.99 40.59
C ILE A 11 -10.04 -10.75 40.79
N MET A 12 -9.32 -11.79 41.21
CA MET A 12 -7.87 -11.81 41.10
C MET A 12 -7.57 -11.60 39.62
N ARG A 13 -7.17 -10.39 39.26
CA ARG A 13 -6.38 -10.13 38.07
C ARG A 13 -5.16 -11.01 38.22
N ARG A 14 -5.20 -12.18 37.58
CA ARG A 14 -4.01 -12.94 37.27
C ARG A 14 -3.19 -11.98 36.41
N ASN A 15 -2.15 -11.41 37.00
CA ASN A 15 -1.02 -10.87 36.26
C ASN A 15 -0.35 -12.07 35.58
N SER A 16 -0.99 -12.59 34.53
CA SER A 16 -0.24 -13.26 33.48
C SER A 16 0.39 -12.11 32.70
N GLU A 17 1.72 -12.08 32.67
CA GLU A 17 2.46 -11.54 31.52
C GLU A 17 1.96 -12.31 30.29
N MET A 18 0.81 -11.90 29.77
CA MET A 18 0.22 -12.43 28.56
C MET A 18 1.10 -11.94 27.44
N SER A 19 1.94 -12.85 26.94
CA SER A 19 2.69 -12.75 25.70
C SER A 19 2.00 -11.79 24.73
N THR A 20 2.57 -10.60 24.56
CA THR A 20 2.21 -9.70 23.46
C THR A 20 2.29 -10.52 22.18
N ASP A 21 1.22 -10.60 21.40
CA ASP A 21 1.22 -11.35 20.14
C ASP A 21 2.39 -10.84 19.28
N GLN A 22 3.47 -11.64 19.20
CA GLN A 22 4.70 -11.18 18.59
C GLN A 22 4.49 -11.05 17.08
N LEU A 23 4.49 -9.80 16.61
CA LEU A 23 4.51 -9.48 15.19
C LEU A 23 5.85 -9.92 14.58
N ILE A 24 5.83 -10.95 13.74
CA ILE A 24 7.01 -11.46 13.04
C ILE A 24 6.90 -11.16 11.54
N LEU A 25 7.78 -10.29 11.04
CA LEU A 25 7.88 -9.92 9.63
C LEU A 25 8.89 -10.83 8.91
N TYR A 26 8.41 -11.61 7.95
CA TYR A 26 9.26 -12.32 6.99
C TYR A 26 9.52 -11.40 5.81
N HIS A 27 10.78 -11.02 5.58
CA HIS A 27 11.13 -10.09 4.50
C HIS A 27 12.61 -10.12 4.11
N TYR A 28 12.96 -9.37 3.06
CA TYR A 28 14.34 -8.99 2.80
C TYR A 28 14.42 -7.48 2.59
N PRO A 29 15.37 -6.76 3.21
CA PRO A 29 15.32 -5.29 3.27
C PRO A 29 15.29 -4.58 1.91
N PRO A 30 16.02 -5.04 0.88
CA PRO A 30 15.95 -4.42 -0.45
C PRO A 30 14.61 -4.55 -1.20
N SER A 31 13.65 -5.33 -0.72
CA SER A 31 12.35 -5.48 -1.41
C SER A 31 11.54 -4.19 -1.33
N PRO A 32 11.05 -3.62 -2.44
CA PRO A 32 10.19 -2.44 -2.38
C PRO A 32 8.86 -2.74 -1.66
N TRP A 33 8.31 -3.93 -1.83
CA TRP A 33 7.11 -4.36 -1.09
C TRP A 33 7.38 -4.56 0.40
N ALA A 34 8.60 -4.95 0.80
CA ALA A 34 8.96 -5.00 2.22
C ALA A 34 9.12 -3.60 2.79
N GLN A 35 9.76 -2.70 2.03
CA GLN A 35 9.90 -1.30 2.41
C GLN A 35 8.55 -0.64 2.68
N LYS A 36 7.51 -0.93 1.90
CA LYS A 36 6.13 -0.49 2.19
C LYS A 36 5.70 -0.82 3.63
N ILE A 37 5.90 -2.07 4.06
CA ILE A 37 5.53 -2.52 5.40
C ILE A 37 6.48 -1.98 6.47
N THR A 38 7.80 -2.00 6.25
CA THR A 38 8.75 -1.48 7.25
C THR A 38 8.63 0.03 7.42
N ASN A 39 8.30 0.77 6.36
CA ASN A 39 8.04 2.20 6.43
C ASN A 39 6.77 2.49 7.25
N PHE A 40 5.70 1.71 7.03
CA PHE A 40 4.52 1.78 7.89
C PHE A 40 4.88 1.54 9.35
N LEU A 41 5.55 0.42 9.67
CA LEU A 41 5.90 0.04 11.04
C LEU A 41 6.78 1.11 11.72
N ALA A 42 7.70 1.72 10.98
CA ALA A 42 8.50 2.84 11.47
C ALA A 42 7.63 4.05 11.82
N VAL A 43 6.79 4.52 10.89
CA VAL A 43 5.98 5.73 11.09
C VAL A 43 4.86 5.52 12.11
N SER A 44 4.31 4.31 12.23
CA SER A 44 3.30 3.95 13.23
C SER A 44 3.88 3.70 14.62
N GLY A 45 5.21 3.66 14.76
CA GLY A 45 5.88 3.37 16.02
C GLY A 45 5.70 1.91 16.47
N THR A 46 5.47 0.99 15.53
CA THR A 46 5.17 -0.41 15.81
C THR A 46 6.44 -1.25 15.79
N SER A 47 6.83 -1.73 16.97
CA SER A 47 7.97 -2.63 17.13
C SER A 47 7.66 -4.02 16.58
N TYR A 48 8.66 -4.70 16.04
CA TYR A 48 8.46 -5.99 15.39
C TYR A 48 9.69 -6.89 15.47
N THR A 49 9.48 -8.18 15.28
CA THR A 49 10.53 -9.17 15.09
C THR A 49 10.67 -9.45 13.59
N GLU A 50 11.88 -9.61 13.08
CA GLU A 50 12.14 -9.94 11.68
C GLU A 50 12.74 -11.33 11.52
N CYS A 51 12.26 -12.06 10.52
CA CYS A 51 12.85 -13.29 10.03
C CYS A 51 13.32 -13.04 8.58
N LYS A 52 14.62 -12.79 8.41
CA LYS A 52 15.18 -12.42 7.10
C LYS A 52 15.13 -13.60 6.14
N GLN A 53 14.60 -13.35 4.95
CA GLN A 53 14.47 -14.35 3.90
C GLN A 53 15.42 -14.07 2.72
N PRO A 54 15.77 -15.08 1.91
CA PRO A 54 16.60 -14.87 0.73
C PRO A 54 15.89 -14.03 -0.35
N MET A 55 16.62 -13.33 -1.21
CA MET A 55 16.01 -12.52 -2.27
C MET A 55 15.35 -13.39 -3.37
N VAL A 56 15.83 -14.62 -3.52
CA VAL A 56 15.43 -15.62 -4.53
C VAL A 56 14.91 -16.88 -3.84
N MET A 57 14.21 -17.75 -4.58
CA MET A 57 13.84 -19.09 -4.08
C MET A 57 15.07 -20.01 -3.93
N PRO A 58 15.02 -21.03 -3.03
CA PRO A 58 13.93 -21.37 -2.12
C PRO A 58 13.89 -20.52 -0.84
N ARG A 59 12.73 -20.46 -0.18
CA ARG A 59 12.53 -19.84 1.14
C ARG A 59 12.27 -20.93 2.19
N SER A 60 13.35 -21.53 2.69
CA SER A 60 13.29 -22.68 3.61
C SER A 60 12.50 -22.37 4.87
N ASP A 61 12.67 -21.18 5.45
CA ASP A 61 12.03 -20.82 6.72
C ASP A 61 10.50 -20.75 6.61
N LEU A 62 9.96 -20.32 5.47
CA LEU A 62 8.52 -20.36 5.21
C LEU A 62 8.03 -21.79 4.98
N SER A 63 8.88 -22.63 4.36
CA SER A 63 8.56 -24.03 4.14
C SER A 63 8.45 -24.79 5.46
N LEU A 64 9.17 -24.37 6.52
CA LEU A 64 9.00 -24.92 7.87
C LEU A 64 7.57 -24.77 8.41
N LEU A 65 6.82 -23.77 7.94
CA LEU A 65 5.42 -23.51 8.31
C LEU A 65 4.41 -24.12 7.31
N GLY A 66 4.87 -24.85 6.30
CA GLY A 66 4.01 -25.35 5.22
C GLY A 66 3.60 -24.28 4.20
N ILE A 67 4.22 -23.10 4.26
CA ILE A 67 3.93 -22.00 3.34
C ILE A 67 4.71 -22.23 2.04
N SER A 68 3.96 -22.45 0.97
CA SER A 68 4.47 -22.60 -0.39
C SER A 68 4.35 -21.31 -1.20
N TYR A 69 3.47 -20.39 -0.80
CA TYR A 69 3.34 -19.07 -1.41
C TYR A 69 4.68 -18.32 -1.42
N ARG A 70 5.13 -17.90 -2.61
CA ARG A 70 6.52 -17.44 -2.79
C ARG A 70 6.77 -15.96 -2.52
N ARG A 71 5.71 -15.12 -2.50
CA ARG A 71 5.91 -13.66 -2.39
C ARG A 71 6.17 -13.26 -0.95
N ILE A 72 6.78 -12.09 -0.81
CA ILE A 72 7.15 -11.50 0.47
C ILE A 72 7.01 -9.97 0.35
N PRO A 73 6.71 -9.23 1.42
CA PRO A 73 6.65 -9.62 2.83
C PRO A 73 5.44 -10.49 3.23
N LEU A 74 5.58 -11.18 4.36
CA LEU A 74 4.52 -11.83 5.13
C LEU A 74 4.63 -11.38 6.58
N ILE A 75 3.51 -11.24 7.31
CA ILE A 75 3.55 -11.07 8.77
C ILE A 75 2.88 -12.25 9.46
N ALA A 76 3.46 -12.73 10.55
CA ALA A 76 2.78 -13.62 11.49
C ALA A 76 2.34 -12.82 12.72
N VAL A 77 1.10 -13.07 13.18
CA VAL A 77 0.53 -12.55 14.42
C VAL A 77 -0.17 -13.73 15.09
N GLY A 78 0.36 -14.20 16.22
CA GLY A 78 -0.07 -15.48 16.78
C GLY A 78 0.16 -16.64 15.80
N LYS A 79 -0.87 -17.46 15.57
CA LYS A 79 -0.84 -18.57 14.60
C LYS A 79 -1.34 -18.20 13.20
N ASP A 80 -1.62 -16.92 12.94
CA ASP A 80 -2.07 -16.44 11.64
C ASP A 80 -0.93 -15.78 10.87
N VAL A 81 -0.76 -16.18 9.60
CA VAL A 81 0.23 -15.61 8.68
C VAL A 81 -0.49 -14.89 7.54
N TYR A 82 -0.30 -13.59 7.44
CA TYR A 82 -0.97 -12.73 6.47
C TYR A 82 -0.09 -12.52 5.25
N CYS A 83 -0.61 -12.93 4.10
CA CYS A 83 -0.01 -12.74 2.78
C CYS A 83 -0.49 -11.44 2.13
N ASP A 84 0.40 -10.82 1.35
CA ASP A 84 0.15 -9.59 0.58
C ASP A 84 0.05 -8.31 1.42
N THR A 85 0.80 -7.27 1.04
CA THR A 85 0.89 -6.01 1.80
C THR A 85 -0.45 -5.35 2.08
N ARG A 86 -1.44 -5.58 1.22
CA ARG A 86 -2.78 -4.98 1.35
C ARG A 86 -3.50 -5.53 2.59
N LEU A 87 -3.50 -6.86 2.70
CA LEU A 87 -4.08 -7.56 3.84
C LEU A 87 -3.24 -7.38 5.10
N ILE A 88 -1.91 -7.33 4.96
CA ILE A 88 -0.99 -7.05 6.09
C ILE A 88 -1.35 -5.69 6.72
N LEU A 89 -1.53 -4.64 5.90
CA LEU A 89 -1.89 -3.31 6.41
C LEU A 89 -3.31 -3.29 7.01
N ASP A 90 -4.27 -3.97 6.37
CA ASP A 90 -5.62 -4.14 6.94
C ASP A 90 -5.55 -4.82 8.32
N ARG A 91 -4.74 -5.86 8.49
CA ARG A 91 -4.57 -6.52 9.79
C ARG A 91 -3.95 -5.63 10.84
N LEU A 92 -2.91 -4.89 10.47
CA LEU A 92 -2.22 -3.99 11.40
C LEU A 92 -3.16 -2.91 11.92
N VAL A 93 -3.96 -2.30 11.05
CA VAL A 93 -4.82 -1.17 11.41
C VAL A 93 -6.27 -1.55 11.65
N GLY A 94 -6.64 -2.82 11.56
CA GLY A 94 -8.03 -3.30 11.65
C GLY A 94 -8.94 -2.77 10.53
N GLY A 95 -8.41 -2.70 9.30
CA GLY A 95 -9.20 -2.45 8.09
C GLY A 95 -10.13 -3.62 7.76
N MET A 96 -11.17 -3.37 6.98
CA MET A 96 -12.12 -4.40 6.53
C MET A 96 -12.78 -5.23 7.67
N GLY A 97 -12.92 -4.64 8.86
CA GLY A 97 -13.53 -5.30 10.02
C GLY A 97 -12.59 -6.20 10.82
N GLN A 98 -11.29 -6.21 10.50
CA GLN A 98 -10.30 -6.96 11.29
C GLN A 98 -10.03 -6.29 12.65
N VAL A 99 -9.63 -7.09 13.63
CA VAL A 99 -9.08 -6.58 14.89
C VAL A 99 -7.69 -6.00 14.57
N PRO A 100 -7.35 -4.76 15.01
CA PRO A 100 -6.01 -4.21 14.81
C PRO A 100 -4.94 -4.96 15.62
N VAL A 101 -3.67 -4.84 15.23
CA VAL A 101 -2.57 -5.40 16.02
C VAL A 101 -2.28 -4.46 17.19
N GLU A 102 -2.04 -5.04 18.38
CA GLU A 102 -1.64 -4.27 19.54
C GLU A 102 -0.33 -3.50 19.27
N GLY A 103 -0.26 -2.24 19.74
CA GLY A 103 0.92 -1.40 19.57
C GLY A 103 0.92 -0.55 18.30
N VAL A 104 -0.05 -0.69 17.40
CA VAL A 104 -0.32 0.33 16.37
C VAL A 104 -1.05 1.49 17.03
N LYS A 105 -0.38 2.64 17.13
CA LYS A 105 -0.93 3.86 17.74
C LYS A 105 -1.68 4.69 16.70
N ASP A 106 -2.60 5.54 17.18
CA ASP A 106 -3.29 6.53 16.35
C ASP A 106 -4.05 5.89 15.17
N LEU A 107 -4.91 4.91 15.48
CA LEU A 107 -5.65 4.16 14.47
C LEU A 107 -6.55 5.04 13.60
N ASP A 108 -7.07 6.14 14.14
CA ASP A 108 -7.92 7.08 13.40
C ASP A 108 -7.15 7.73 12.25
N ARG A 109 -5.89 8.13 12.47
CA ARG A 109 -5.01 8.62 11.40
C ARG A 109 -4.77 7.58 10.30
N TRP A 110 -4.57 6.32 10.68
CA TRP A 110 -4.31 5.25 9.71
C TRP A 110 -5.57 4.80 8.95
N ARG A 111 -6.74 5.04 9.53
CA ARG A 111 -8.06 4.74 8.93
C ARG A 111 -8.66 5.95 8.22
N ALA A 112 -8.10 7.14 8.41
CA ALA A 112 -8.53 8.35 7.72
C ALA A 112 -8.49 8.15 6.20
N ASN A 113 -9.60 8.47 5.53
CA ASN A 113 -9.72 8.33 4.08
C ASN A 113 -9.44 6.90 3.56
N ALA A 114 -9.75 5.85 4.33
CA ALA A 114 -9.40 4.47 4.00
C ALA A 114 -9.77 4.04 2.56
N GLY A 115 -10.94 4.46 2.05
CA GLY A 115 -11.34 4.18 0.67
C GLY A 115 -10.45 4.85 -0.39
N LEU A 116 -10.02 6.09 -0.16
CA LEU A 116 -9.08 6.79 -1.05
C LEU A 116 -7.67 6.21 -0.94
N ALA A 117 -7.23 5.89 0.28
CA ALA A 117 -5.96 5.20 0.50
C ALA A 117 -5.93 3.83 -0.21
N ARG A 118 -7.06 3.12 -0.23
CA ARG A 118 -7.25 1.89 -1.03
C ARG A 118 -7.17 2.15 -2.53
N GLY A 119 -7.74 3.27 -3.01
CA GLY A 119 -7.57 3.70 -4.40
C GLY A 119 -6.09 3.90 -4.76
N LEU A 120 -5.33 4.59 -3.91
CA LEU A 120 -3.89 4.79 -4.08
C LEU A 120 -3.10 3.48 -4.03
N GLU A 121 -3.49 2.54 -3.17
CA GLU A 121 -2.93 1.19 -3.13
C GLU A 121 -3.06 0.46 -4.46
N PHE A 122 -4.25 0.46 -5.05
CA PHE A 122 -4.47 -0.17 -6.35
C PHE A 122 -3.72 0.57 -7.45
N TRP A 123 -3.68 1.91 -7.42
CA TRP A 123 -2.94 2.68 -8.41
C TRP A 123 -1.44 2.40 -8.35
N SER A 124 -0.83 2.48 -7.16
CA SER A 124 0.60 2.25 -6.98
C SER A 124 0.97 0.79 -7.25
N GLY A 125 0.17 -0.17 -6.80
CA GLY A 125 0.47 -1.60 -6.91
C GLY A 125 0.16 -2.21 -8.28
N THR A 126 -0.88 -1.73 -8.97
CA THR A 126 -1.37 -2.36 -10.22
C THR A 126 -1.07 -1.54 -11.48
N LYS A 127 -0.73 -0.25 -11.35
CA LYS A 127 -0.37 0.61 -12.49
C LYS A 127 1.09 1.06 -12.44
N ILE A 128 1.53 1.65 -11.33
CA ILE A 128 2.90 2.17 -11.22
C ILE A 128 3.92 1.03 -11.02
N PHE A 129 3.65 0.08 -10.13
CA PHE A 129 4.63 -0.98 -9.85
C PHE A 129 4.95 -1.88 -11.06
N PRO A 130 4.01 -2.29 -11.93
CA PRO A 130 4.35 -3.12 -13.09
C PRO A 130 5.35 -2.50 -14.07
N ILE A 131 5.47 -1.17 -14.10
CA ILE A 131 6.46 -0.45 -14.93
C ILE A 131 7.75 -0.16 -14.16
N ALA A 132 7.70 -0.05 -12.83
CA ALA A 132 8.83 0.37 -12.00
C ALA A 132 10.08 -0.51 -12.19
N PRO A 133 10.01 -1.86 -12.18
CA PRO A 133 11.13 -2.74 -12.51
C PRO A 133 11.73 -2.56 -13.91
N LEU A 134 10.99 -1.96 -14.85
CA LEU A 134 11.49 -1.72 -16.20
C LEU A 134 12.34 -0.43 -16.28
N THR A 135 12.35 0.38 -15.23
CA THR A 135 13.14 1.62 -15.15
C THR A 135 14.59 1.40 -14.70
N PHE A 136 14.92 0.18 -14.26
CA PHE A 136 16.24 -0.20 -13.77
C PHE A 136 17.36 0.30 -14.70
N PRO A 137 18.39 0.97 -14.18
CA PRO A 137 19.58 1.28 -14.95
C PRO A 137 20.24 -0.02 -15.45
N PRO A 138 20.63 -0.15 -16.73
CA PRO A 138 21.27 -1.38 -17.22
C PRO A 138 22.56 -1.75 -16.48
N SER A 139 23.24 -0.75 -15.90
CA SER A 139 24.44 -0.91 -15.09
C SER A 139 24.17 -1.37 -13.65
N PHE A 140 22.91 -1.53 -13.25
CA PHE A 140 22.57 -1.82 -11.86
C PHE A 140 23.16 -3.18 -11.43
N PRO A 141 23.85 -3.29 -10.27
CA PRO A 141 24.64 -4.48 -9.92
C PRO A 141 23.85 -5.80 -9.90
N ILE A 142 22.54 -5.75 -9.65
CA ILE A 142 21.69 -6.95 -9.57
C ILE A 142 21.70 -7.77 -10.86
N PHE A 143 21.94 -7.13 -12.02
CA PHE A 143 21.97 -7.80 -13.32
C PHE A 143 23.17 -8.72 -13.50
N LYS A 144 24.19 -8.63 -12.64
CA LYS A 144 25.31 -9.58 -12.62
C LYS A 144 24.94 -10.91 -11.94
N ASN A 145 23.84 -10.95 -11.20
CA ASN A 145 23.41 -12.15 -10.48
C ASN A 145 22.51 -13.03 -11.36
N LYS A 146 23.09 -14.05 -11.99
CA LYS A 146 22.36 -15.00 -12.86
C LYS A 146 21.22 -15.74 -12.13
N GLN A 147 21.37 -16.03 -10.83
CA GLN A 147 20.34 -16.69 -10.05
C GLN A 147 19.13 -15.78 -9.85
N PHE A 148 19.37 -14.50 -9.60
CA PHE A 148 18.31 -13.50 -9.52
C PHE A 148 17.54 -13.37 -10.82
N LEU A 149 18.23 -13.28 -11.96
CA LEU A 149 17.57 -13.17 -13.27
C LEU A 149 16.65 -14.36 -13.53
N LYS A 150 17.15 -15.59 -13.37
CA LYS A 150 16.36 -16.81 -13.53
C LYS A 150 15.14 -16.83 -12.59
N ASP A 151 15.33 -16.47 -11.33
CA ASP A 151 14.23 -16.42 -10.35
C ASP A 151 13.16 -15.39 -10.74
N ARG A 152 13.57 -14.21 -11.24
CA ARG A 152 12.65 -13.14 -11.67
C ARG A 152 11.94 -13.43 -12.98
N GLU A 153 12.60 -14.13 -13.91
CA GLU A 153 11.96 -14.65 -15.12
C GLU A 153 10.89 -15.68 -14.76
N ALA A 154 11.22 -16.64 -13.89
CA ALA A 154 10.26 -17.63 -13.38
C ALA A 154 9.13 -16.98 -12.55
N PHE A 155 9.41 -15.87 -11.87
CA PHE A 155 8.41 -15.12 -11.10
C PHE A 155 7.44 -14.33 -11.98
N SER A 156 7.97 -13.58 -12.95
CA SER A 156 7.19 -12.60 -13.72
C SER A 156 6.68 -13.13 -15.05
N GLY A 157 7.25 -14.22 -15.57
CA GLY A 157 6.99 -14.72 -16.92
C GLY A 157 7.52 -13.79 -18.03
N ARG A 158 8.40 -12.85 -17.70
CA ARG A 158 9.00 -11.86 -18.61
C ARG A 158 10.52 -12.02 -18.60
N SER A 159 11.18 -11.62 -19.68
CA SER A 159 12.65 -11.56 -19.74
C SER A 159 13.18 -10.50 -18.78
N TRP A 160 14.22 -10.86 -18.03
CA TRP A 160 14.98 -9.94 -17.16
C TRP A 160 16.39 -9.69 -17.68
N GLN A 161 16.67 -10.09 -18.93
CA GLN A 161 17.98 -9.86 -19.53
C GLN A 161 18.25 -8.35 -19.70
N PRO A 162 19.49 -7.89 -19.40
CA PRO A 162 19.83 -6.46 -19.46
C PRO A 162 19.52 -5.80 -20.80
N GLU A 163 19.72 -6.52 -21.89
CA GLU A 163 19.49 -6.04 -23.26
C GLU A 163 18.00 -5.79 -23.52
N HIS A 164 17.15 -6.68 -23.02
CA HIS A 164 15.70 -6.51 -23.11
C HIS A 164 15.24 -5.31 -22.28
N LEU A 165 15.72 -5.19 -21.04
CA LEU A 165 15.39 -4.08 -20.17
C LEU A 165 15.87 -2.74 -20.75
N ALA A 166 17.10 -2.68 -21.27
CA ALA A 166 17.63 -1.49 -21.93
C ALA A 166 16.74 -1.03 -23.09
N LYS A 167 16.17 -1.97 -23.88
CA LYS A 167 15.26 -1.66 -24.99
C LYS A 167 13.93 -1.06 -24.54
N VAL A 168 13.33 -1.56 -23.46
CA VAL A 168 12.01 -1.11 -22.99
C VAL A 168 12.08 0.07 -22.02
N ARG A 169 13.26 0.31 -21.42
CA ARG A 169 13.48 1.33 -20.39
C ARG A 169 13.04 2.75 -20.78
N PRO A 170 13.30 3.27 -22.00
CA PRO A 170 12.86 4.62 -22.36
C PRO A 170 11.34 4.81 -22.24
N GLY A 171 10.56 3.82 -22.71
CA GLY A 171 9.10 3.83 -22.58
C GLY A 171 8.65 3.75 -21.12
N ALA A 172 9.30 2.88 -20.33
CA ALA A 172 9.00 2.76 -18.91
C ALA A 172 9.31 4.05 -18.12
N LEU A 173 10.39 4.77 -18.47
CA LEU A 173 10.70 6.06 -17.87
C LEU A 173 9.70 7.15 -18.26
N ALA A 174 9.28 7.20 -19.52
CA ALA A 174 8.26 8.14 -19.97
C ALA A 174 6.93 7.92 -19.25
N GLU A 175 6.49 6.65 -19.14
CA GLU A 175 5.26 6.31 -18.41
C GLU A 175 5.38 6.59 -16.91
N PHE A 176 6.53 6.25 -16.30
CA PHE A 176 6.77 6.55 -14.88
C PHE A 176 6.74 8.06 -14.62
N LYS A 177 7.38 8.85 -15.49
CA LYS A 177 7.34 10.31 -15.39
C LYS A 177 5.89 10.81 -15.49
N ALA A 178 5.08 10.30 -16.40
CA ALA A 178 3.67 10.71 -16.52
C ALA A 178 2.88 10.43 -15.23
N TYR A 179 3.11 9.31 -14.52
CA TYR A 179 2.51 9.10 -13.21
C TYR A 179 3.00 10.10 -12.17
N VAL A 180 4.30 10.44 -12.17
CA VAL A 180 4.85 11.44 -11.25
C VAL A 180 4.35 12.85 -11.59
N ASP A 181 4.13 13.17 -12.86
CA ASP A 181 3.50 14.44 -13.29
C ASP A 181 2.09 14.58 -12.71
N ILE A 182 1.32 13.48 -12.61
CA ILE A 182 0.01 13.50 -11.92
C ILE A 182 0.20 13.78 -10.42
N ILE A 183 1.20 13.17 -9.78
CA ILE A 183 1.48 13.41 -8.35
C ILE A 183 1.87 14.88 -8.13
N GLU A 184 2.76 15.41 -8.95
CA GLU A 184 3.26 16.78 -8.89
C GLU A 184 2.17 17.82 -9.14
N ASN A 185 1.41 17.64 -10.22
CA ASN A 185 0.55 18.70 -10.76
C ASN A 185 -0.91 18.58 -10.33
N GLU A 186 -1.37 17.39 -9.91
CA GLU A 186 -2.77 17.16 -9.53
C GLU A 186 -2.89 16.79 -8.05
N VAL A 187 -2.10 15.83 -7.55
CA VAL A 187 -2.21 15.36 -6.16
C VAL A 187 -1.67 16.39 -5.17
N LEU A 188 -0.51 16.97 -5.47
CA LEU A 188 0.17 17.98 -4.65
C LEU A 188 -0.06 19.42 -5.16
N ALA A 189 -1.01 19.60 -6.08
CA ALA A 189 -1.27 20.85 -6.77
C ALA A 189 -1.42 22.05 -5.82
N ASP A 190 -2.20 21.83 -4.75
CA ASP A 190 -2.61 22.81 -3.75
C ASP A 190 -1.58 23.05 -2.62
N GLY A 191 -0.40 22.43 -2.72
CA GLY A 191 0.66 22.60 -1.73
C GLY A 191 0.47 21.79 -0.44
N ARG A 192 -0.45 20.83 -0.41
CA ARG A 192 -0.58 19.90 0.73
C ARG A 192 0.71 19.15 1.02
N ASP A 193 0.93 18.84 2.30
CA ASP A 193 2.13 18.11 2.72
C ASP A 193 2.04 16.59 2.48
N TRP A 194 0.83 16.03 2.55
CA TRP A 194 0.54 14.60 2.49
C TRP A 194 -0.55 14.33 1.46
N VAL A 195 -0.48 13.18 0.77
CA VAL A 195 -1.22 12.96 -0.50
C VAL A 195 -2.75 13.00 -0.36
N LEU A 196 -3.27 12.68 0.83
CA LEU A 196 -4.70 12.74 1.15
C LEU A 196 -5.09 13.99 1.97
N GLY A 197 -4.22 14.99 2.06
CA GLY A 197 -4.49 16.22 2.80
C GLY A 197 -4.64 16.03 4.31
N THR A 198 -4.09 14.94 4.86
CA THR A 198 -4.07 14.69 6.30
C THR A 198 -3.06 15.60 6.99
N GLU A 199 -3.24 15.88 8.28
CA GLU A 199 -2.31 16.70 9.06
C GLU A 199 -0.91 16.04 9.17
N ASN A 200 -0.90 14.72 9.33
CA ASN A 200 0.31 13.90 9.45
C ASN A 200 0.37 12.85 8.34
N CYS A 201 1.55 12.24 8.15
CA CYS A 201 1.76 11.14 7.18
C CYS A 201 0.70 10.04 7.35
N GLY A 202 -0.14 9.81 6.36
CA GLY A 202 -1.26 8.88 6.46
C GLY A 202 -1.02 7.56 5.73
N MET A 203 -2.05 6.71 5.75
CA MET A 203 -2.04 5.48 4.95
C MET A 203 -1.87 5.78 3.45
N GLY A 204 -2.44 6.88 2.93
CA GLY A 204 -2.24 7.29 1.54
C GLY A 204 -0.77 7.46 1.16
N ASP A 205 0.02 8.07 2.05
CA ASP A 205 1.45 8.29 1.80
C ASP A 205 2.22 6.97 1.79
N VAL A 206 1.97 6.08 2.76
CA VAL A 206 2.55 4.72 2.79
C VAL A 206 2.19 3.94 1.52
N GLN A 207 0.96 4.08 1.04
CA GLN A 207 0.45 3.36 -0.12
C GLN A 207 1.06 3.84 -1.44
N LEU A 208 1.51 5.09 -1.54
CA LEU A 208 2.06 5.65 -2.78
C LEU A 208 3.59 5.80 -2.75
N SER A 209 4.17 6.23 -1.64
CA SER A 209 5.59 6.61 -1.56
C SER A 209 6.54 5.44 -1.83
N TRP A 210 6.21 4.23 -1.38
CA TRP A 210 7.11 3.06 -1.44
C TRP A 210 7.63 2.78 -2.86
N VAL A 211 6.80 2.90 -3.89
CA VAL A 211 7.21 2.63 -5.28
C VAL A 211 7.83 3.87 -5.93
N VAL A 212 7.31 5.05 -5.62
CA VAL A 212 7.82 6.31 -6.19
C VAL A 212 9.22 6.59 -5.67
N ASP A 213 9.42 6.49 -4.35
CA ASP A 213 10.72 6.62 -3.69
C ASP A 213 11.70 5.54 -4.14
N TRP A 214 11.23 4.30 -4.30
CA TRP A 214 12.08 3.21 -4.77
C TRP A 214 12.66 3.49 -6.16
N VAL A 215 11.86 3.98 -7.10
CA VAL A 215 12.33 4.28 -8.46
C VAL A 215 13.25 5.50 -8.48
N ILE A 216 12.84 6.60 -7.84
CA ILE A 216 13.59 7.87 -7.86
C ILE A 216 14.88 7.75 -7.04
N ASN A 217 14.76 7.38 -5.76
CA ASN A 217 15.86 7.40 -4.80
C ASN A 217 16.53 6.04 -4.61
N GLY A 218 15.75 4.96 -4.58
CA GLY A 218 16.29 3.60 -4.36
C GLY A 218 17.10 3.08 -5.56
N LEU A 219 16.60 3.28 -6.78
CA LEU A 219 17.26 2.86 -8.02
C LEU A 219 18.09 3.98 -8.64
N GLY A 220 17.81 5.25 -8.32
CA GLY A 220 18.38 6.39 -9.05
C GLY A 220 17.96 6.40 -10.52
N ALA A 221 16.82 5.81 -10.86
CA ALA A 221 16.45 5.49 -12.24
C ALA A 221 16.12 6.74 -13.08
N THR A 222 15.72 7.83 -12.43
CA THR A 222 15.15 9.02 -13.06
C THR A 222 16.10 10.22 -13.02
N LYS A 223 17.40 10.00 -12.82
CA LYS A 223 18.40 11.07 -12.77
C LYS A 223 18.33 11.94 -14.03
N GLY A 224 18.11 13.25 -13.85
CA GLY A 224 17.97 14.24 -14.93
C GLY A 224 16.60 14.25 -15.61
N LEU A 225 15.62 13.48 -15.11
CA LEU A 225 14.24 13.44 -15.60
C LEU A 225 13.24 13.88 -14.51
N ILE A 226 13.49 13.44 -13.28
CA ILE A 226 12.68 13.74 -12.10
C ILE A 226 13.64 14.10 -10.97
N ASP A 227 13.61 15.37 -10.59
CA ASP A 227 14.47 15.98 -9.58
C ASP A 227 13.80 17.22 -8.97
N GLN A 228 14.53 17.92 -8.11
CA GLN A 228 14.03 19.09 -7.39
C GLN A 228 13.66 20.26 -8.31
N ASP A 229 14.27 20.36 -9.50
CA ASP A 229 14.01 21.46 -10.44
C ASP A 229 12.76 21.18 -11.27
N THR A 230 12.53 19.91 -11.61
CA THR A 230 11.42 19.47 -12.48
C THR A 230 10.15 19.06 -11.71
N HIS A 231 10.29 18.45 -10.53
CA HIS A 231 9.19 17.93 -9.71
C HIS A 231 9.38 18.29 -8.22
N PRO A 232 9.48 19.60 -7.89
CA PRO A 232 9.81 20.07 -6.54
C PRO A 232 8.86 19.57 -5.46
N LYS A 233 7.54 19.48 -5.73
CA LYS A 233 6.54 19.10 -4.72
C LYS A 233 6.66 17.62 -4.37
N THR A 234 6.83 16.77 -5.38
CA THR A 234 7.06 15.33 -5.22
C THR A 234 8.33 15.06 -4.45
N CYS A 235 9.44 15.72 -4.83
CA CYS A 235 10.71 15.58 -4.11
C CYS A 235 10.62 16.05 -2.64
N ALA A 236 9.91 17.15 -2.38
CA ALA A 236 9.65 17.62 -1.02
C ALA A 236 8.81 16.64 -0.21
N TRP A 237 7.73 16.10 -0.80
CA TRP A 237 6.88 15.08 -0.17
C TRP A 237 7.66 13.81 0.18
N LEU A 238 8.45 13.27 -0.75
CA LEU A 238 9.27 12.10 -0.49
C LEU A 238 10.32 12.36 0.59
N SER A 239 10.92 13.55 0.61
CA SER A 239 11.88 13.95 1.65
C SER A 239 11.22 14.01 3.04
N ARG A 240 10.02 14.58 3.14
CA ARG A 240 9.21 14.57 4.38
C ARG A 240 8.87 13.15 4.81
N PHE A 241 8.41 12.31 3.89
CA PHE A 241 8.08 10.91 4.17
C PHE A 241 9.30 10.13 4.69
N ARG A 242 10.45 10.25 4.02
CA ARG A 242 11.70 9.60 4.45
C ARG A 242 12.17 10.09 5.81
N LYS A 243 11.99 11.38 6.12
CA LYS A 243 12.26 11.92 7.46
C LYS A 243 11.37 11.25 8.50
N ALA A 244 10.06 11.17 8.26
CA ALA A 244 9.12 10.50 9.17
C ALA A 244 9.49 9.02 9.39
N VAL A 245 9.89 8.31 8.33
CA VAL A 245 10.37 6.92 8.43
C VAL A 245 11.66 6.84 9.25
N THR A 246 12.61 7.76 9.04
CA THR A 246 13.89 7.79 9.76
C THR A 246 13.69 8.08 11.25
N ASP A 247 12.90 9.10 11.56
CA ASP A 247 12.54 9.47 12.93
C ASP A 247 11.83 8.30 13.63
N GLY A 248 10.84 7.69 12.96
CA GLY A 248 10.10 6.55 13.48
C GLY A 248 10.97 5.31 13.72
N THR A 249 11.90 5.01 12.79
CA THR A 249 12.84 3.88 12.92
C THR A 249 13.69 3.99 14.17
N ALA A 250 14.07 5.21 14.59
CA ALA A 250 14.84 5.43 15.81
C ALA A 250 14.05 5.14 17.10
N THR A 251 12.73 5.06 17.02
CA THR A 251 11.84 4.85 18.19
C THR A 251 11.36 3.42 18.38
N ILE A 252 11.48 2.57 17.35
CA ILE A 252 10.96 1.20 17.39
C ILE A 252 12.05 0.18 17.73
N LYS A 253 11.66 -0.88 18.43
CA LYS A 253 12.51 -2.05 18.66
C LYS A 253 12.35 -3.02 17.48
N ARG A 254 13.48 -3.38 16.86
CA ARG A 254 13.56 -4.44 15.84
C ARG A 254 14.45 -5.57 16.35
N THR A 255 13.90 -6.77 16.47
CA THR A 255 14.65 -7.98 16.86
C THR A 255 14.76 -8.93 15.69
N SER A 256 15.93 -9.49 15.40
CA SER A 256 16.11 -10.45 14.31
C SER A 256 16.20 -11.87 14.86
N ILE A 257 15.46 -12.80 14.24
CA ILE A 257 15.44 -14.23 14.60
C ILE A 257 15.60 -15.11 13.36
N LYS A 258 15.87 -16.40 13.57
CA LYS A 258 15.97 -17.41 12.50
C LYS A 258 14.63 -18.14 12.30
N GLY A 259 14.49 -18.85 11.18
CA GLY A 259 13.27 -19.59 10.81
C GLY A 259 12.74 -20.53 11.89
N GLU A 260 13.59 -21.36 12.49
CA GLU A 260 13.16 -22.31 13.55
C GLU A 260 12.65 -21.59 14.80
N GLU A 261 13.31 -20.50 15.22
CA GLU A 261 12.85 -19.71 16.36
C GLU A 261 11.52 -19.02 16.05
N ALA A 262 11.35 -18.52 14.81
CA ALA A 262 10.10 -17.92 14.37
C ALA A 262 8.95 -18.94 14.37
N LYS A 263 9.20 -20.15 13.84
CA LYS A 263 8.25 -21.26 13.88
C LYS A 263 7.87 -21.61 15.33
N ALA A 264 8.85 -21.78 16.21
CA ALA A 264 8.59 -22.12 17.61
C ALA A 264 7.71 -21.06 18.30
N LYS A 265 7.99 -19.77 18.06
CA LYS A 265 7.18 -18.65 18.58
C LYS A 265 5.74 -18.65 18.05
N ILE A 266 5.56 -18.89 16.75
CA ILE A 266 4.24 -18.97 16.13
C ILE A 266 3.43 -20.14 16.70
N LEU A 267 4.04 -21.33 16.82
CA LEU A 267 3.35 -22.53 17.29
C LEU A 267 3.07 -22.53 18.80
N ALA A 268 3.87 -21.81 19.58
CA ALA A 268 3.63 -21.58 21.01
C ALA A 268 2.44 -20.64 21.28
N SER A 269 2.00 -19.85 20.30
CA SER A 269 0.79 -19.03 20.46
C SER A 269 -0.47 -19.90 20.55
N ASN A 270 -1.44 -19.47 21.34
CA ASN A 270 -2.76 -20.08 21.42
C ASN A 270 -3.85 -19.23 20.73
N THR A 271 -3.45 -18.18 20.02
CA THR A 271 -4.35 -17.23 19.37
C THR A 271 -4.46 -17.50 17.87
N PHE A 272 -5.71 -17.51 17.41
CA PHE A 272 -6.06 -17.35 16.00
C PHE A 272 -6.96 -16.12 15.88
N ALA A 273 -6.91 -15.46 14.73
CA ALA A 273 -7.79 -14.36 14.42
C ALA A 273 -9.23 -14.86 14.32
N ASP A 274 -10.14 -14.06 14.88
CA ASP A 274 -11.57 -14.25 14.73
C ASP A 274 -12.00 -13.73 13.36
N VAL A 275 -12.03 -14.62 12.37
CA VAL A 275 -12.45 -14.32 11.00
C VAL A 275 -13.80 -14.95 10.73
N GLN A 276 -14.77 -14.10 10.41
CA GLN A 276 -16.12 -14.52 10.10
C GLN A 276 -16.21 -15.00 8.64
N HIS A 277 -16.76 -16.20 8.46
CA HIS A 277 -17.05 -16.74 7.14
C HIS A 277 -18.41 -16.25 6.65
N ASP A 278 -18.42 -15.70 5.43
CA ASP A 278 -19.65 -15.37 4.73
C ASP A 278 -20.25 -16.63 4.08
N LYS A 279 -21.31 -17.16 4.68
CA LYS A 279 -22.06 -18.31 4.14
C LYS A 279 -22.73 -18.02 2.80
N ASN A 280 -22.97 -16.74 2.49
CA ASN A 280 -23.53 -16.31 1.21
C ASN A 280 -22.45 -16.04 0.16
N ASP A 281 -21.18 -16.35 0.46
CA ASP A 281 -20.10 -16.21 -0.52
C ASP A 281 -20.43 -17.03 -1.77
N PRO A 282 -20.52 -16.41 -2.95
CA PRO A 282 -21.03 -17.07 -4.15
C PRO A 282 -20.11 -18.19 -4.67
N GLN A 283 -18.85 -18.22 -4.22
CA GLN A 283 -17.88 -19.22 -4.63
C GLN A 283 -17.62 -20.24 -3.51
N LEU A 284 -17.53 -19.78 -2.25
CA LEU A 284 -16.92 -20.53 -1.15
C LEU A 284 -17.85 -20.73 0.06
N GLY A 285 -19.11 -20.29 0.01
CA GLY A 285 -20.05 -20.35 1.14
C GLY A 285 -20.25 -21.75 1.73
N ASP A 286 -20.18 -22.79 0.90
CA ASP A 286 -20.34 -24.19 1.32
C ASP A 286 -19.00 -24.97 1.35
N CYS A 287 -17.86 -24.27 1.33
CA CYS A 287 -16.55 -24.89 1.16
C CYS A 287 -15.71 -24.99 2.43
N VAL A 288 -16.20 -24.53 3.60
CA VAL A 288 -15.45 -24.64 4.86
C VAL A 288 -15.09 -26.10 5.14
N GLY A 289 -13.84 -26.34 5.54
CA GLY A 289 -13.25 -27.66 5.78
C GLY A 289 -12.72 -28.36 4.52
N GLN A 290 -13.06 -27.88 3.33
CA GLN A 290 -12.60 -28.49 2.06
C GLN A 290 -11.19 -28.02 1.70
N ASP A 291 -10.43 -28.88 1.01
CA ASP A 291 -9.12 -28.51 0.48
C ASP A 291 -9.26 -27.53 -0.69
N VAL A 292 -8.57 -26.39 -0.59
CA VAL A 292 -8.54 -25.35 -1.60
C VAL A 292 -7.11 -24.96 -1.94
N SER A 293 -6.93 -24.41 -3.13
CA SER A 293 -5.69 -23.80 -3.58
C SER A 293 -5.88 -22.30 -3.80
N VAL A 294 -5.00 -21.49 -3.23
CA VAL A 294 -4.99 -20.02 -3.36
C VAL A 294 -3.78 -19.59 -4.18
N VAL A 295 -4.03 -18.86 -5.27
CA VAL A 295 -3.01 -18.48 -6.26
C VAL A 295 -3.15 -17.00 -6.61
N PRO A 296 -2.06 -16.21 -6.61
CA PRO A 296 -2.14 -14.84 -7.08
C PRO A 296 -2.49 -14.77 -8.58
N GLU A 297 -3.20 -13.72 -8.99
CA GLU A 297 -3.66 -13.58 -10.38
C GLU A 297 -2.68 -12.90 -11.32
N ASP A 298 -1.61 -12.27 -10.81
CA ASP A 298 -0.63 -11.51 -11.60
C ASP A 298 0.70 -12.27 -11.77
N THR A 299 1.59 -12.28 -10.78
CA THR A 299 2.95 -12.88 -10.83
C THR A 299 3.13 -14.05 -9.84
N GLY A 300 4.17 -14.86 -9.97
CA GLY A 300 4.47 -15.92 -9.00
C GLY A 300 3.42 -17.04 -8.90
N ARG A 301 2.63 -17.24 -9.96
CA ARG A 301 1.48 -18.18 -10.01
C ARG A 301 1.87 -19.65 -9.89
N SER A 302 3.15 -19.99 -10.11
CA SER A 302 3.65 -21.37 -10.07
C SER A 302 3.83 -21.93 -8.64
N HIS A 303 3.47 -21.16 -7.61
CA HIS A 303 3.58 -21.55 -6.20
C HIS A 303 2.23 -21.35 -5.48
N PRO A 304 1.22 -22.17 -5.82
CA PRO A 304 -0.08 -22.14 -5.13
C PRO A 304 0.07 -22.49 -3.65
N GLN A 305 -0.60 -21.76 -2.76
CA GLN A 305 -0.80 -22.24 -1.39
C GLN A 305 -1.95 -23.23 -1.37
N VAL A 306 -1.77 -24.37 -0.69
CA VAL A 306 -2.84 -25.35 -0.47
C VAL A 306 -3.12 -25.49 1.02
N GLY A 307 -4.38 -25.62 1.39
CA GLY A 307 -4.83 -25.83 2.77
C GLY A 307 -6.34 -26.06 2.84
N LYS A 308 -6.85 -26.30 4.05
CA LYS A 308 -8.30 -26.45 4.30
C LYS A 308 -8.94 -25.08 4.47
N LEU A 309 -10.02 -24.79 3.77
CA LEU A 309 -10.71 -23.51 3.91
C LEU A 309 -11.26 -23.38 5.33
N VAL A 310 -10.89 -22.31 6.03
CA VAL A 310 -11.42 -21.96 7.36
C VAL A 310 -12.53 -20.92 7.23
N ALA A 311 -12.26 -19.87 6.45
CA ALA A 311 -13.20 -18.79 6.22
C ALA A 311 -12.94 -18.12 4.88
N ALA A 312 -13.97 -17.52 4.33
CA ALA A 312 -13.91 -16.62 3.18
C ALA A 312 -14.97 -15.53 3.36
N ASN A 313 -14.61 -14.29 3.05
CA ASN A 313 -15.51 -13.14 3.00
C ASN A 313 -15.03 -12.15 1.92
N SER A 314 -15.58 -10.94 1.91
CA SER A 314 -15.23 -9.90 0.94
C SER A 314 -13.81 -9.37 1.07
N GLY A 315 -13.20 -9.46 2.26
CA GLY A 315 -11.85 -8.99 2.56
C GLY A 315 -10.79 -10.07 2.33
N GLU A 316 -11.04 -11.30 2.78
CA GLU A 316 -10.00 -12.33 2.83
C GLU A 316 -10.50 -13.77 2.63
N VAL A 317 -9.54 -14.65 2.34
CA VAL A 317 -9.65 -16.10 2.29
C VAL A 317 -8.61 -16.67 3.24
N VAL A 318 -9.06 -17.53 4.16
CA VAL A 318 -8.24 -18.13 5.21
C VAL A 318 -8.16 -19.62 5.00
N VAL A 319 -6.94 -20.15 4.93
CA VAL A 319 -6.69 -21.59 4.83
C VAL A 319 -5.87 -22.09 6.00
N GLU A 320 -6.28 -23.20 6.60
CA GLU A 320 -5.47 -23.93 7.57
C GLU A 320 -4.42 -24.75 6.84
N VAL A 321 -3.17 -24.64 7.31
CA VAL A 321 -2.01 -25.32 6.74
C VAL A 321 -1.31 -26.08 7.86
N GLN A 322 -1.15 -27.39 7.64
CA GLN A 322 -0.40 -28.25 8.55
C GLN A 322 1.09 -27.98 8.41
N VAL A 323 1.76 -27.84 9.55
CA VAL A 323 3.22 -27.69 9.61
C VAL A 323 3.86 -29.02 9.19
N PRO A 324 4.84 -29.04 8.26
CA PRO A 324 5.41 -30.28 7.75
C PRO A 324 6.03 -31.20 8.80
N SER A 325 6.48 -30.66 9.94
CA SER A 325 7.02 -31.45 11.05
C SER A 325 5.94 -32.15 11.90
N GLY A 326 4.66 -31.88 11.67
CA GLY A 326 3.55 -32.46 12.43
C GLY A 326 3.30 -31.78 13.79
N GLU A 327 4.01 -30.70 14.11
CA GLU A 327 3.92 -29.99 15.41
C GLU A 327 2.66 -29.12 15.55
N GLY A 328 1.79 -29.07 14.54
CA GLY A 328 0.53 -28.35 14.58
C GLY A 328 0.13 -27.75 13.23
N ALA A 329 -0.73 -26.72 13.29
CA ALA A 329 -1.23 -26.01 12.13
C ALA A 329 -1.18 -24.49 12.35
N ILE A 330 -1.13 -23.77 11.23
CA ILE A 330 -1.28 -22.32 11.17
C ILE A 330 -2.43 -21.95 10.24
N ARG A 331 -2.90 -20.71 10.31
CA ARG A 331 -3.80 -20.14 9.31
C ARG A 331 -3.02 -19.22 8.39
N VAL A 332 -3.24 -19.33 7.09
CA VAL A 332 -2.64 -18.46 6.08
C VAL A 332 -3.74 -17.65 5.43
N HIS A 333 -3.61 -16.33 5.48
CA HIS A 333 -4.62 -15.38 5.04
C HIS A 333 -4.20 -14.72 3.75
N PHE A 334 -5.13 -14.62 2.79
CA PHE A 334 -4.94 -13.98 1.51
C PHE A 334 -6.05 -12.96 1.25
N PRO A 335 -5.77 -11.77 0.69
CA PRO A 335 -6.84 -10.86 0.33
C PRO A 335 -7.69 -11.49 -0.78
N ARG A 336 -9.00 -11.23 -0.75
CA ARG A 336 -9.92 -11.75 -1.77
C ARG A 336 -9.59 -11.22 -3.17
N ILE A 337 -9.25 -9.94 -3.27
CA ILE A 337 -8.96 -9.27 -4.54
C ILE A 337 -7.52 -9.58 -5.00
N GLY A 338 -7.36 -10.03 -6.25
CA GLY A 338 -6.06 -10.34 -6.85
C GLY A 338 -5.56 -11.76 -6.56
N PHE A 339 -6.40 -12.58 -5.93
CA PHE A 339 -6.16 -14.00 -5.71
C PHE A 339 -7.31 -14.82 -6.27
N ARG A 340 -6.95 -15.98 -6.80
CA ARG A 340 -7.88 -17.01 -7.27
C ARG A 340 -7.89 -18.14 -6.28
N VAL A 341 -9.10 -18.59 -5.94
CA VAL A 341 -9.31 -19.80 -5.15
C VAL A 341 -9.83 -20.91 -6.05
N VAL A 342 -9.22 -22.08 -5.95
CA VAL A 342 -9.60 -23.29 -6.68
C VAL A 342 -10.00 -24.38 -5.68
N LYS A 343 -11.19 -24.94 -5.82
CA LYS A 343 -11.67 -26.06 -5.01
C LYS A 343 -10.95 -27.36 -5.40
N GLY A 344 -10.65 -28.23 -4.43
CA GLY A 344 -10.05 -29.55 -4.68
C GLY A 344 -8.53 -29.63 -4.50
N GLY A 345 -7.91 -28.67 -3.81
CA GLY A 345 -6.50 -28.74 -3.40
C GLY A 345 -5.48 -28.90 -4.53
N LYS A 346 -4.48 -29.78 -4.34
CA LYS A 346 -3.32 -29.99 -5.25
C LYS A 346 -3.70 -30.61 -6.60
N ASP A 347 -4.76 -31.40 -6.65
CA ASP A 347 -5.19 -32.14 -7.85
C ASP A 347 -6.14 -31.33 -8.74
N ALA A 348 -6.60 -30.19 -8.23
CA ALA A 348 -7.39 -29.26 -9.01
C ALA A 348 -6.52 -28.61 -10.08
N LYS A 349 -6.70 -29.02 -11.33
CA LYS A 349 -6.10 -28.32 -12.47
C LYS A 349 -6.48 -26.85 -12.36
N LEU A 350 -5.48 -25.97 -12.30
CA LEU A 350 -5.62 -24.55 -12.65
C LEU A 350 -6.11 -24.52 -14.09
N LYS A 351 -7.42 -24.69 -14.32
CA LYS A 351 -8.03 -24.40 -15.61
C LYS A 351 -7.71 -22.94 -15.82
N ALA A 352 -6.81 -22.66 -16.75
CA ALA A 352 -6.45 -21.31 -17.11
C ALA A 352 -7.73 -20.65 -17.61
N PHE A 353 -8.42 -19.93 -16.73
CA PHE A 353 -9.42 -18.97 -17.15
C PHE A 353 -8.62 -17.83 -17.76
N ARG A 354 -8.20 -18.01 -19.02
CA ARG A 354 -7.97 -16.87 -19.88
C ARG A 354 -9.33 -16.19 -19.92
N LEU A 355 -9.46 -15.01 -19.29
CA LEU A 355 -10.44 -14.07 -19.77
C LEU A 355 -10.29 -14.08 -21.30
N PRO A 356 -11.37 -14.30 -22.07
CA PRO A 356 -11.30 -14.10 -23.51
C PRO A 356 -10.59 -12.77 -23.68
N ARG A 357 -9.48 -12.73 -24.43
CA ARG A 357 -9.00 -11.43 -24.88
C ARG A 357 -10.23 -10.82 -25.51
N TYR A 358 -10.69 -9.69 -25.01
CA TYR A 358 -11.64 -8.89 -25.73
C TYR A 358 -10.93 -8.51 -27.03
N THR A 359 -11.07 -9.35 -28.05
CA THR A 359 -10.93 -8.95 -29.43
C THR A 359 -12.16 -8.07 -29.63
N PRO A 360 -12.01 -6.75 -29.78
CA PRO A 360 -13.10 -5.98 -30.33
C PRO A 360 -13.46 -6.71 -31.61
N ALA A 361 -14.70 -7.19 -31.74
CA ALA A 361 -15.20 -7.57 -33.04
C ALA A 361 -14.92 -6.35 -33.92
N ALA A 362 -14.13 -6.53 -34.99
CA ALA A 362 -13.93 -5.47 -35.95
C ALA A 362 -15.32 -4.94 -36.33
N PRO A 363 -15.56 -3.62 -36.31
CA PRO A 363 -16.81 -3.09 -36.81
C PRO A 363 -16.93 -3.58 -38.26
N ALA A 364 -17.93 -4.42 -38.53
CA ALA A 364 -18.27 -4.80 -39.89
C ALA A 364 -18.90 -3.57 -40.56
N PHE A 365 -18.05 -2.70 -41.08
CA PHE A 365 -18.35 -1.65 -42.05
C PHE A 365 -17.22 -1.77 -43.09
N LEU A 366 -17.40 -1.96 -44.39
CA LEU A 366 -18.51 -1.86 -45.31
C LEU A 366 -18.13 -2.72 -46.52
N THR A 367 -19.06 -3.46 -47.12
CA THR A 367 -19.18 -3.59 -48.58
C THR A 367 -20.56 -4.15 -48.87
N GLU A 368 -21.58 -3.30 -48.81
CA GLU A 368 -22.68 -3.49 -49.74
C GLU A 368 -23.28 -2.15 -50.14
N SER A 369 -23.45 -2.05 -51.44
CA SER A 369 -23.81 -0.89 -52.22
C SER A 369 -25.17 -0.32 -51.85
N ARG A 370 -25.23 1.02 -51.81
CA ARG A 370 -26.38 1.89 -52.11
C ARG A 370 -27.70 1.15 -52.40
N LYS A 371 -28.64 1.22 -51.45
CA LYS A 371 -30.00 1.67 -51.73
C LYS A 371 -30.46 2.59 -50.60
N THR A 372 -30.81 3.79 -51.00
CA THR A 372 -31.40 4.86 -50.21
C THR A 372 -32.76 4.44 -49.67
N GLU A 373 -33.00 4.63 -48.37
CA GLU A 373 -34.23 5.24 -47.84
C GLU A 373 -34.09 5.55 -46.33
N PRO A 374 -34.54 6.73 -45.84
CA PRO A 374 -34.24 7.21 -44.50
C PRO A 374 -35.34 6.84 -43.49
N TRP A 375 -34.96 6.14 -42.41
CA TRP A 375 -35.82 5.95 -41.24
C TRP A 375 -35.22 6.65 -40.02
N PHE A 376 -35.76 7.83 -39.69
CA PHE A 376 -36.35 8.14 -38.37
C PHE A 376 -37.01 9.54 -38.43
N SER A 377 -38.23 9.57 -38.97
CA SER A 377 -39.19 10.64 -38.71
C SER A 377 -39.93 10.33 -37.41
N TRP A 378 -39.78 11.19 -36.40
CA TRP A 378 -40.73 11.23 -35.29
C TRP A 378 -42.02 11.90 -35.78
N GLN A 379 -43.02 11.09 -36.17
CA GLN A 379 -44.39 11.57 -36.34
C GLN A 379 -45.10 11.55 -34.98
N ARG A 380 -45.52 12.75 -34.58
CA ARG A 380 -46.59 13.01 -33.62
C ARG A 380 -47.88 12.36 -34.13
N ALA A 381 -48.49 11.50 -33.31
CA ALA A 381 -49.90 11.22 -33.40
C ALA A 381 -50.66 12.39 -32.75
N GLY A 382 -51.64 12.93 -33.49
CA GLY A 382 -52.35 14.14 -33.16
C GLY A 382 -53.71 13.93 -32.50
N GLY A 383 -54.34 15.07 -32.25
CA GLY A 383 -55.72 15.29 -31.81
C GLY A 383 -55.73 16.58 -30.99
N GLY A 384 -56.45 17.64 -31.31
CA GLY A 384 -57.37 17.97 -32.39
C GLY A 384 -57.95 19.35 -32.06
N HIS A 385 -58.13 20.18 -33.09
CA HIS A 385 -59.07 21.32 -33.18
C HIS A 385 -58.88 22.65 -32.41
N ARG A 386 -58.76 23.69 -33.27
CA ARG A 386 -59.53 24.96 -33.33
C ARG A 386 -59.09 26.17 -32.47
N ALA A 387 -58.53 27.14 -33.21
CA ALA A 387 -59.01 28.53 -33.41
C ALA A 387 -58.82 29.61 -32.33
N ALA A 388 -58.64 30.83 -32.85
CA ALA A 388 -58.74 32.17 -32.24
C ALA A 388 -57.53 32.62 -31.38
N SER A 389 -56.63 33.48 -31.86
CA SER A 389 -56.72 34.94 -32.12
C SER A 389 -56.35 35.82 -30.91
N SER A 390 -55.54 36.85 -31.20
CA SER A 390 -55.24 38.04 -30.36
C SER A 390 -54.31 37.79 -29.17
N SER A 391 -53.58 38.73 -28.60
CA SER A 391 -52.96 40.02 -28.97
C SER A 391 -52.28 40.51 -27.67
N ARG A 392 -51.37 41.49 -27.78
CA ARG A 392 -50.74 42.27 -26.69
C ARG A 392 -49.58 41.54 -25.98
N ALA A 393 -48.32 41.89 -26.22
CA ALA A 393 -47.64 43.14 -25.87
C ALA A 393 -47.82 43.51 -24.39
N HIS A 394 -46.74 43.50 -23.61
CA HIS A 394 -46.21 44.71 -22.99
C HIS A 394 -44.76 44.51 -22.54
N ASN A 395 -43.93 45.35 -23.14
CA ASN A 395 -42.53 45.62 -22.85
C ASN A 395 -42.50 46.63 -21.70
N ARG A 396 -41.58 46.51 -20.72
CA ARG A 396 -41.04 47.69 -20.03
C ARG A 396 -39.68 47.39 -19.37
N LYS A 397 -38.71 48.17 -19.84
CA LYS A 397 -37.32 48.33 -19.41
C LYS A 397 -37.21 49.33 -18.24
N PHE A 398 -35.96 49.44 -17.74
CA PHE A 398 -35.28 50.54 -17.04
C PHE A 398 -35.42 50.54 -15.50
N THR A 399 -34.39 50.82 -14.66
CA THR A 399 -33.13 51.56 -14.82
C THR A 399 -32.14 51.25 -13.67
N SER A 400 -30.88 51.63 -13.91
CA SER A 400 -29.69 51.86 -13.04
C SER A 400 -29.88 52.33 -11.59
N SER A 401 -28.94 51.94 -10.70
CA SER A 401 -27.92 52.81 -10.03
C SER A 401 -27.41 52.25 -8.69
N SER A 402 -26.08 52.19 -8.50
CA SER A 402 -25.36 52.07 -7.19
C SER A 402 -25.24 53.45 -6.49
N PRO A 403 -24.52 53.62 -5.35
CA PRO A 403 -24.53 53.03 -3.99
C PRO A 403 -24.80 54.18 -2.93
N PRO A 404 -24.52 54.09 -1.58
CA PRO A 404 -23.15 54.09 -1.00
C PRO A 404 -22.97 53.34 0.36
N ASN A 405 -21.70 53.30 0.79
CA ASN A 405 -21.14 52.85 2.08
C ASN A 405 -21.37 53.91 3.20
N PRO A 406 -21.21 53.57 4.50
CA PRO A 406 -20.32 54.40 5.35
C PRO A 406 -19.44 53.64 6.39
N THR A 407 -18.13 53.93 6.33
CA THR A 407 -17.18 54.43 7.38
C THR A 407 -17.71 54.66 8.83
N THR A 408 -17.01 54.53 9.99
CA THR A 408 -15.68 54.09 10.51
C THR A 408 -15.78 54.11 12.09
N PRO A 409 -14.71 54.28 12.91
CA PRO A 409 -13.88 53.30 13.65
C PRO A 409 -14.05 53.27 15.19
N GLN A 410 -13.47 52.26 15.88
CA GLN A 410 -12.80 52.50 17.17
C GLN A 410 -11.58 51.59 17.47
N ARG A 411 -10.51 52.29 17.90
CA ARG A 411 -9.22 51.90 18.51
C ARG A 411 -9.40 51.00 19.76
N ARG A 412 -8.44 50.33 20.41
CA ARG A 412 -6.96 50.23 20.46
C ARG A 412 -6.67 49.09 21.46
N ARG A 413 -5.62 48.28 21.27
CA ARG A 413 -4.57 48.02 22.28
C ARG A 413 -3.50 47.07 21.71
N ALA A 414 -2.40 47.68 21.30
CA ALA A 414 -1.11 47.03 21.14
C ALA A 414 -0.42 46.94 22.51
N ARG A 415 0.22 45.81 22.82
CA ARG A 415 1.30 45.73 23.81
C ARG A 415 2.60 45.44 23.07
N LYS A 416 3.49 46.43 23.05
CA LYS A 416 4.94 46.26 22.92
C LYS A 416 5.51 46.18 24.35
N SER A 417 6.44 45.27 24.59
CA SER A 417 7.47 45.42 25.64
C SER A 417 8.81 45.01 25.01
N THR A 418 9.56 46.00 24.53
CA THR A 418 10.82 46.48 25.14
C THR A 418 12.01 45.54 25.00
N ARG A 419 12.90 45.98 24.12
CA ARG A 419 14.32 45.65 24.02
C ARG A 419 15.04 46.44 25.12
N LEU A 420 15.96 45.81 25.85
CA LEU A 420 17.03 46.49 26.59
C LEU A 420 18.34 45.78 26.21
N GLN A 421 19.21 46.55 25.57
CA GLN A 421 20.64 46.28 25.54
C GLN A 421 21.23 46.83 26.83
N ASP A 422 22.17 46.11 27.44
CA ASP A 422 23.37 46.71 28.00
C ASP A 422 24.51 45.70 27.98
N ALA A 423 25.70 46.25 27.77
CA ALA A 423 26.94 45.59 27.45
C ALA A 423 27.92 45.60 28.64
N ASN A 424 28.76 44.56 28.76
CA ASN A 424 30.20 44.60 29.04
C ASN A 424 30.66 43.16 29.38
N ASN A 425 31.51 42.49 28.59
CA ASN A 425 32.92 42.73 28.26
C ASN A 425 33.90 42.16 29.30
N HIS A 426 34.57 41.06 28.93
CA HIS A 426 35.99 40.67 29.11
C HIS A 426 36.08 39.17 28.73
N GLY A 427 36.69 38.78 27.60
CA GLY A 427 38.14 38.72 27.35
C GLY A 427 38.68 37.43 27.98
N VAL A 428 39.26 36.45 27.28
CA VAL A 428 40.49 36.54 26.47
C VAL A 428 40.61 35.32 25.50
N TYR A 429 41.31 35.61 24.39
CA TYR A 429 41.83 34.82 23.25
C TYR A 429 42.56 33.49 23.61
N VAL A 430 42.86 32.53 22.71
CA VAL A 430 43.75 32.54 21.52
C VAL A 430 43.51 31.21 20.75
N THR A 431 43.03 31.23 19.49
CA THR A 431 43.72 30.89 18.20
C THR A 431 44.75 29.72 18.25
N ALA A 432 44.95 28.85 17.25
CA ALA A 432 45.01 29.05 15.81
C ALA A 432 44.87 27.72 15.02
N ARG A 433 44.45 27.83 13.76
CA ARG A 433 44.57 26.82 12.69
C ARG A 433 45.95 26.92 12.02
N ALA A 434 46.49 25.80 11.56
CA ALA A 434 47.18 25.71 10.25
C ALA A 434 47.28 24.26 9.74
N LYS A 435 46.98 24.06 8.45
CA LYS A 435 47.27 22.87 7.59
C LYS A 435 48.55 23.18 6.75
N PRO A 436 48.96 22.36 5.74
CA PRO A 436 49.34 20.93 5.67
C PRO A 436 50.72 20.71 4.97
N LYS A 437 51.24 19.47 4.86
CA LYS A 437 51.95 18.92 3.64
C LYS A 437 52.50 17.46 3.79
N THR A 438 52.05 16.60 2.86
CA THR A 438 52.75 15.58 2.03
C THR A 438 53.71 14.46 2.55
N ARG A 439 53.34 13.21 2.19
CA ARG A 439 54.08 12.04 1.58
C ARG A 439 55.06 11.12 2.37
N LYS A 440 54.61 9.83 2.52
CA LYS A 440 55.21 8.47 2.25
C LYS A 440 56.58 8.03 2.89
N PRO A 441 56.95 6.70 2.92
CA PRO A 441 56.19 5.43 3.10
C PRO A 441 56.88 4.35 4.03
N LEU A 442 56.18 3.21 4.25
CA LEU A 442 56.63 1.83 4.62
C LEU A 442 57.15 1.59 6.07
N PRO A 443 57.16 0.34 6.60
CA PRO A 443 57.05 -1.00 5.98
C PRO A 443 55.64 -1.62 5.91
#